data_AF-A0A923Y6M9-F1
#
_entry.id   AF-A0A923Y6M9-F1
#
_cell.length_a   1.000
_cell.length_b   1.000
_cell.length_c   1.000
_cell.angle_alpha   90.00
_cell.angle_beta   90.00
_cell.angle_gamma   90.00
#
_symmetry.space_group_name_H-M   'P 1'
#
loop_
_entity.id
_entity.type
_entity.pdbx_description
1 polymer ?
#
loop_
_entity_poly.entity_id
_entity_poly.type
_entity_poly.pdbx_seq_one_letter_code
_entity_poly.pdbx_strand_id
1 'polypeptide(L)'
;MMTEMDDLDDLLGAASGQGLAPSPSLMARIVADADHLQPLAGVAAPLRAKGLLATLADWFGGTVPLAGMSVAALTGIYLGVAQPTPVLALTNLVTGQTMIDSLEVLPTTSTLWAQE
;
A
#
# COMPACT_ATOMS: atom_id res chain seq x y z
N MET A 1 18.02 21.81 11.48
CA MET A 1 18.03 21.05 10.22
C MET A 1 16.61 21.13 9.69
N MET A 2 16.34 22.12 8.84
CA MET A 2 15.04 22.28 8.18
C MET A 2 14.93 21.12 7.19
N THR A 3 13.84 20.35 7.26
CA THR A 3 13.63 19.19 6.39
C THR A 3 13.09 19.66 5.05
N GLU A 4 13.47 19.02 3.95
CA GLU A 4 13.04 19.34 2.57
C GLU A 4 11.51 19.49 2.41
N MET A 5 10.73 18.82 3.26
CA MET A 5 9.27 18.92 3.31
C MET A 5 8.78 20.29 3.82
N ASP A 6 9.50 20.88 4.77
CA ASP A 6 9.19 22.16 5.42
C ASP A 6 9.43 23.32 4.43
N ASP A 7 10.53 23.24 3.67
CA ASP A 7 10.84 24.19 2.60
C ASP A 7 9.81 24.14 1.46
N LEU A 8 9.31 22.95 1.12
CA LEU A 8 8.27 22.80 0.10
C LEU A 8 6.93 23.38 0.54
N ASP A 9 6.52 23.11 1.78
CA ASP A 9 5.28 23.65 2.35
C ASP A 9 5.32 25.19 2.45
N ASP A 10 6.48 25.77 2.79
CA ASP A 10 6.68 27.22 2.80
C ASP A 10 6.58 27.83 1.38
N LEU A 11 7.16 27.18 0.37
CA LEU A 11 7.07 27.63 -1.03
C LEU A 11 5.63 27.54 -1.56
N LEU A 12 4.93 26.45 -1.26
CA LEU A 12 3.52 26.26 -1.65
C LEU A 12 2.60 27.25 -0.92
N GLY A 13 2.87 27.51 0.36
CA GLY A 13 2.19 28.54 1.16
C GLY A 13 2.35 29.92 0.54
N ALA A 14 3.58 30.31 0.18
CA ALA A 14 3.88 31.58 -0.47
C ALA A 14 3.21 31.73 -1.85
N ALA A 15 3.12 30.65 -2.63
CA ALA A 15 2.46 30.64 -3.94
C ALA A 15 0.93 30.74 -3.83
N SER A 16 0.33 30.13 -2.80
CA SER A 16 -1.13 30.11 -2.61
C SER A 16 -1.75 31.51 -2.40
N GLY A 17 -1.00 32.44 -1.81
CA GLY A 17 -1.44 33.82 -1.58
C GLY A 17 -1.39 34.73 -2.81
N GLN A 18 -0.76 34.29 -3.90
CA GLN A 18 -0.56 35.08 -5.13
C GLN A 18 -1.62 34.74 -6.19
N GLY A 19 -2.87 34.54 -5.76
CA GLY A 19 -3.96 34.14 -6.63
C GLY A 19 -4.16 35.10 -7.80
N LEU A 20 -3.60 34.76 -8.97
CA LEU A 20 -3.98 35.38 -10.23
C LEU A 20 -5.41 34.90 -10.53
N ALA A 21 -6.38 35.80 -10.42
CA ALA A 21 -7.75 35.46 -10.78
C ALA A 21 -7.78 35.04 -12.27
N PRO A 22 -8.26 33.83 -12.59
CA PRO A 22 -8.35 33.39 -13.98
C PRO A 22 -9.28 34.34 -14.75
N SER A 23 -8.97 34.57 -16.03
CA SER A 23 -9.79 35.47 -16.83
C SER A 23 -11.23 34.92 -16.97
N PRO A 24 -12.26 35.79 -17.00
CA PRO A 24 -13.64 35.34 -17.15
C PRO A 24 -13.87 34.50 -18.42
N SER A 25 -13.14 34.81 -19.49
CA SER A 25 -13.20 34.07 -20.76
C SER A 25 -12.62 32.66 -20.65
N LEU A 26 -11.56 32.48 -19.86
CA LEU A 26 -11.00 31.15 -19.59
C LEU A 26 -12.00 30.31 -18.79
N MET A 27 -12.59 30.89 -17.74
CA MET A 27 -13.60 30.21 -16.92
C MET A 27 -14.81 29.76 -17.75
N ALA A 28 -15.31 30.62 -18.64
CA ALA A 28 -16.42 30.28 -19.52
C ALA A 28 -16.10 29.11 -20.45
N ARG A 29 -14.87 29.03 -20.98
CA ARG A 29 -14.43 27.92 -21.82
C ARG A 29 -14.27 26.63 -21.04
N ILE A 30 -13.73 26.69 -19.81
CA ILE A 30 -13.59 25.52 -18.93
C ILE A 30 -14.97 24.94 -18.61
N VAL A 31 -15.96 25.77 -18.28
CA VAL A 31 -17.31 25.30 -17.99
C VAL A 31 -17.95 24.63 -19.21
N ALA A 32 -17.84 25.25 -20.38
CA ALA A 32 -18.36 24.66 -21.62
C ALA A 32 -17.70 23.31 -21.94
N ASP A 33 -16.38 23.20 -21.77
CA ASP A 33 -15.65 21.96 -22.00
C ASP A 33 -16.03 20.88 -20.97
N ALA A 34 -16.18 21.27 -19.70
CA ALA A 34 -16.65 20.39 -18.65
C ALA A 34 -18.06 19.87 -18.94
N ASP A 35 -18.98 20.70 -19.43
CA ASP A 35 -20.32 20.26 -19.81
C ASP A 35 -20.31 19.28 -20.99
N HIS A 36 -19.36 19.42 -21.92
CA HIS A 36 -19.18 18.48 -23.03
C HIS A 36 -18.57 17.14 -22.59
N LEU A 37 -17.70 17.15 -21.58
CA LEU A 37 -17.00 15.97 -21.08
C LEU A 37 -17.68 15.31 -19.89
N GLN A 38 -18.68 15.98 -19.29
CA GLN A 38 -19.46 15.41 -18.20
C GLN A 38 -20.12 14.13 -18.71
N PRO A 39 -19.77 12.95 -18.14
CA PRO A 39 -20.49 11.75 -18.47
C PRO A 39 -21.94 11.99 -18.08
N LEU A 40 -22.89 11.75 -19.01
CA LEU A 40 -24.30 11.66 -18.64
C LEU A 40 -24.35 10.71 -17.44
N ALA A 41 -25.02 11.14 -16.36
CA ALA A 41 -25.18 10.35 -15.15
C ALA A 41 -25.75 8.98 -15.53
N GLY A 42 -24.86 8.03 -15.78
CA GLY A 42 -25.21 6.65 -16.02
C GLY A 42 -25.77 6.12 -14.71
N VAL A 43 -26.82 5.31 -14.81
CA VAL A 43 -27.30 4.52 -13.66
C VAL A 43 -26.07 3.86 -13.04
N ALA A 44 -25.73 4.27 -11.81
CA ALA A 44 -24.56 3.77 -11.12
C ALA A 44 -24.66 2.24 -11.09
N ALA A 45 -23.69 1.56 -11.69
CA ALA A 45 -23.58 0.12 -11.57
C ALA A 45 -23.51 -0.21 -10.06
N PRO A 46 -24.14 -1.32 -9.61
CA PRO A 46 -24.07 -1.70 -8.22
C PRO A 46 -22.60 -1.80 -7.81
N LEU A 47 -22.24 -1.08 -6.74
CA LEU A 47 -20.91 -1.14 -6.14
C LEU A 47 -20.62 -2.60 -5.83
N ARG A 48 -19.68 -3.20 -6.56
CA ARG A 48 -19.15 -4.51 -6.21
C ARG A 48 -18.62 -4.44 -4.79
N ALA A 49 -18.93 -5.45 -3.98
CA ALA A 49 -18.37 -5.57 -2.64
C ALA A 49 -16.84 -5.44 -2.74
N LYS A 50 -16.28 -4.47 -2.02
CA LYS A 50 -14.83 -4.28 -1.97
C LYS A 50 -14.21 -5.50 -1.29
N GLY A 51 -13.27 -6.15 -1.97
CA GLY A 51 -12.48 -7.22 -1.36
C GLY A 51 -11.57 -6.65 -0.25
N LEU A 52 -11.09 -7.52 0.64
CA LEU A 52 -10.24 -7.13 1.76
C LEU A 52 -9.03 -6.29 1.35
N LEU A 53 -8.39 -6.61 0.23
CA LEU A 53 -7.26 -5.84 -0.31
C LEU A 53 -7.65 -4.43 -0.78
N ALA A 54 -8.86 -4.26 -1.33
CA ALA A 54 -9.37 -2.94 -1.71
C ALA A 54 -9.68 -2.11 -0.47
N THR A 55 -10.21 -2.72 0.60
CA THR A 55 -10.42 -2.06 1.88
C THR A 55 -9.11 -1.64 2.54
N LEU A 56 -8.08 -2.49 2.48
CA LEU A 56 -6.74 -2.13 2.95
C LEU A 56 -6.15 -1.00 2.12
N ALA A 57 -6.25 -1.06 0.80
CA ALA A 57 -5.78 0.02 -0.08
C ALA A 57 -6.44 1.36 0.30
N ASP A 58 -7.75 1.38 0.53
CA ASP A 58 -8.46 2.60 0.97
C ASP A 58 -7.94 3.13 2.32
N TRP A 59 -7.62 2.24 3.27
CA TRP A 59 -7.04 2.63 4.57
C TRP A 59 -5.66 3.28 4.42
N PHE A 60 -4.85 2.83 3.46
CA PHE A 60 -3.52 3.38 3.19
C PHE A 60 -3.53 4.56 2.21
N GLY A 61 -4.69 5.04 1.77
CA GLY A 61 -4.81 6.16 0.84
C GLY A 61 -4.67 5.79 -0.64
N GLY A 62 -4.76 4.49 -0.96
CA GLY A 62 -4.81 3.97 -2.33
C GLY A 62 -3.92 2.74 -2.53
N THR A 63 -3.83 2.31 -3.80
CA THR A 63 -3.03 1.14 -4.19
C THR A 63 -1.52 1.42 -4.20
N VAL A 64 -1.10 2.66 -4.46
CA VAL A 64 0.32 3.05 -4.53
C VAL A 64 1.01 2.96 -3.17
N PRO A 65 0.49 3.54 -2.08
CA PRO A 65 1.09 3.38 -0.75
C PRO A 65 1.11 1.90 -0.30
N LEU A 66 0.03 1.16 -0.57
CA LEU A 66 -0.05 -0.27 -0.26
C LEU A 66 1.02 -1.10 -0.99
N ALA A 67 1.29 -0.78 -2.26
CA ALA A 67 2.34 -1.44 -3.03
C ALA A 67 3.73 -1.18 -2.42
N GLY A 68 4.02 0.06 -2.02
CA GLY A 68 5.28 0.40 -1.34
C GLY A 68 5.47 -0.36 -0.02
N MET A 69 4.43 -0.40 0.81
CA MET A 69 4.44 -1.18 2.07
C MET A 69 4.68 -2.68 1.81
N SER A 70 4.03 -3.23 0.79
CA SER A 70 4.18 -4.64 0.41
C SER A 70 5.61 -4.95 -0.03
N VAL A 71 6.20 -4.08 -0.84
CA VAL A 71 7.60 -4.22 -1.28
C VAL A 71 8.55 -4.12 -0.09
N ALA A 72 8.36 -3.15 0.81
CA ALA A 72 9.19 -3.03 2.01
C ALA A 72 9.12 -4.29 2.90
N ALA A 73 7.94 -4.88 3.07
CA ALA A 73 7.78 -6.12 3.81
C ALA A 73 8.53 -7.29 3.15
N LEU A 74 8.42 -7.44 1.82
CA LEU A 74 9.15 -8.46 1.06
C LEU A 74 10.67 -8.27 1.14
N THR A 75 11.13 -7.01 1.06
CA THR A 75 12.53 -6.67 1.26
C THR A 75 13.01 -7.05 2.66
N GLY A 76 12.22 -6.80 3.71
CA GLY A 76 12.54 -7.22 5.07
C GLY A 76 12.65 -8.75 5.24
N ILE A 77 11.82 -9.52 4.53
CA ILE A 77 11.91 -10.98 4.47
C ILE A 77 13.19 -11.41 3.74
N TYR A 78 13.47 -10.82 2.59
CA TYR A 78 14.66 -11.13 1.78
C TYR A 78 15.97 -10.86 2.52
N LEU A 79 16.05 -9.75 3.27
CA LEU A 79 17.22 -9.40 4.07
C LEU A 79 17.33 -10.18 5.39
N GLY A 80 16.32 -10.96 5.77
CA GLY A 80 16.31 -11.69 7.05
C GLY A 80 16.10 -10.81 8.29
N VAL A 81 15.54 -9.61 8.12
CA VAL A 81 15.22 -8.69 9.22
C VAL A 81 13.85 -9.00 9.84
N ALA A 82 12.99 -9.72 9.12
CA ALA A 82 11.70 -10.17 9.63
C ALA A 82 11.87 -11.23 10.73
N GLN A 83 11.24 -11.01 11.89
CA GLN A 83 11.20 -12.02 12.94
C GLN A 83 10.47 -13.29 12.45
N PRO A 84 10.88 -14.49 12.88
CA PRO A 84 10.28 -15.73 12.40
C PRO A 84 8.84 -15.95 12.90
N THR A 85 8.53 -15.53 14.13
CA THR A 85 7.23 -15.78 14.77
C THR A 85 6.05 -15.19 13.99
N PRO A 86 6.08 -13.90 13.57
CA PRO A 86 5.00 -13.32 12.76
C PRO A 86 4.87 -13.95 11.37
N VAL A 87 5.99 -14.33 10.75
CA VAL A 87 6.02 -14.95 9.41
C VAL A 87 5.38 -16.34 9.43
N LEU A 88 5.65 -17.12 10.48
CA LEU A 88 5.02 -18.43 10.69
C LEU A 88 3.52 -18.30 10.93
N ALA A 89 3.08 -17.32 11.73
CA ALA A 89 1.67 -17.08 11.97
C ALA A 89 0.92 -16.69 10.68
N LEU A 90 1.50 -15.81 9.85
CA LEU A 90 0.96 -15.45 8.54
C LEU A 90 0.92 -16.65 7.58
N THR A 91 1.99 -17.43 7.54
CA THR A 91 2.05 -18.64 6.71
C THR A 91 0.92 -19.60 7.09
N ASN A 92 0.75 -19.87 8.38
CA ASN A 92 -0.30 -20.76 8.89
C ASN A 92 -1.71 -20.24 8.57
N LEU A 93 -1.91 -18.93 8.64
CA LEU A 93 -3.18 -18.30 8.28
C LEU A 93 -3.50 -18.46 6.78
N VAL A 94 -2.50 -18.31 5.92
CA VAL A 94 -2.66 -18.38 4.45
C VAL A 94 -2.81 -19.82 3.97
N THR A 95 -2.04 -20.75 4.52
CA THR A 95 -2.07 -22.17 4.12
C THR A 95 -3.15 -22.97 4.85
N GLY A 96 -3.70 -22.44 5.95
CA GLY A 96 -4.59 -23.17 6.85
C GLY A 96 -3.90 -24.32 7.59
N GLN A 97 -2.57 -24.43 7.49
CA GLN A 97 -1.79 -25.47 8.16
C GLN A 97 -1.20 -24.90 9.45
N THR A 98 -1.51 -25.53 10.59
CA THR A 98 -0.95 -25.14 11.90
C THR A 98 0.42 -25.78 12.16
N MET A 99 0.81 -26.76 11.34
CA MET A 99 2.12 -27.41 11.39
C MET A 99 2.67 -27.44 9.97
N ILE A 100 3.72 -26.65 9.73
CA ILE A 100 4.68 -27.02 8.71
C ILE A 100 5.36 -28.23 9.34
N ASP A 101 5.07 -29.43 8.82
CA ASP A 101 5.81 -30.63 9.19
C ASP A 101 7.27 -30.28 9.00
N SER A 102 7.99 -30.10 10.11
CA SER A 102 9.43 -29.89 10.10
C SER A 102 10.00 -31.18 9.53
N LEU A 103 10.10 -31.26 8.21
CA LEU A 103 10.75 -32.35 7.52
C LEU A 103 12.17 -32.37 8.08
N GLU A 104 12.43 -33.37 8.90
CA GLU A 104 13.65 -33.56 9.64
C GLU A 104 14.71 -34.03 8.64
N VAL A 105 15.33 -33.06 7.94
CA VAL A 105 16.29 -33.34 6.86
C VAL A 105 17.64 -33.84 7.42
N LEU A 106 17.87 -33.76 8.73
CA LEU A 106 19.05 -34.33 9.38
C LEU A 106 18.61 -35.11 10.64
N PRO A 107 18.90 -36.42 10.75
CA PRO A 107 18.78 -37.11 12.02
C PRO A 107 19.67 -36.39 13.03
N THR A 108 19.07 -35.99 14.16
CA THR A 108 19.76 -35.22 15.18
C THR A 108 21.04 -35.92 15.63
N THR A 109 22.13 -35.17 15.80
CA THR A 109 23.38 -35.73 16.33
C THR A 109 23.18 -36.41 17.68
N SER A 110 22.12 -36.07 18.43
CA SER A 110 21.71 -36.79 19.63
C SER A 110 21.48 -38.30 19.43
N THR A 111 21.09 -38.76 18.23
CA THR A 111 21.01 -40.20 17.96
C THR A 111 22.38 -40.84 17.71
N LEU A 112 23.36 -40.06 17.23
CA LEU A 112 24.75 -40.53 17.05
C LEU A 112 25.49 -40.66 18.39
N TRP A 113 25.24 -39.75 19.34
CA TRP A 113 25.86 -39.78 20.67
C TRP A 113 25.11 -40.69 21.67
N ALA A 114 23.86 -41.08 21.38
CA ALA A 114 23.10 -42.03 22.18
C ALA A 114 23.45 -43.50 21.87
N GLN A 115 24.40 -43.75 20.96
CA GLN A 115 24.80 -45.07 20.50
C GLN A 115 26.23 -45.48 20.94
N GLU A 116 26.86 -44.71 21.83
CA GLU A 116 28.07 -45.10 22.59
C GLU A 116 27.72 -45.59 24.00
#